data_AF-A0A8H6Y4F2-F1
#
_entry.id   AF-A0A8H6Y4F2-F1
#
_cell.length_a   1.000
_cell.length_b   1.000
_cell.length_c   1.000
_cell.angle_alpha   90.00
_cell.angle_beta   90.00
_cell.angle_gamma   90.00
#
_symmetry.space_group_name_H-M   'P 1'
#
loop_
_entity.id
_entity.type
_entity.pdbx_description
1 polymer ?
#
loop_
_entity_poly.entity_id
_entity_poly.type
_entity_poly.pdbx_seq_one_letter_code
_entity_poly.pdbx_strand_id
1 'polypeptide(L)'
;MPTTAHEELTLGHSPARQVMTLGEIWQTLKDYFGDGYIRNSAPFRFNVHLCETHRVAVHNENVFFGVHIDEDTMPLFGSLGETVKPPCTCEHIATVRQYIDDLVKTASIDDSYGIFSRKNEASVEETCSYAMRDSLQWWVHWHDGSVARTDYWKHLYIGIATSCDDILVPPAHLVDGTYRFLGHTASDIIAGLLSEGVDAENVRYMEMCLWRESVVQYFEKIDPKLRDLLLEKTHVMSQFHVASANTLGCAAATLAGRSVKFGGVEDEGMEMAAYGNCFSMGIAKEALGIAQGEPTEPTAGWDRNQLNAELRWMYARVMGQLDTHELVKYLRRYASSSLYFVGLNDRYLERMQGRRRRMLTPQMQALIASYTVGPSGRLEVNVVQQEATEQDKAC
;
A
#
# COMPACT_ATOMS: atom_id res chain seq x y z
N MET A 1 23.23 -20.85 -38.58
CA MET A 1 22.46 -21.35 -37.42
C MET A 1 23.16 -20.84 -36.17
N PRO A 2 22.60 -19.87 -35.43
CA PRO A 2 23.12 -19.54 -34.11
C PRO A 2 22.29 -20.29 -33.06
N THR A 3 22.99 -21.10 -32.28
CA THR A 3 22.51 -21.77 -31.07
C THR A 3 22.23 -20.72 -29.99
N THR A 4 20.96 -20.55 -29.62
CA THR A 4 20.56 -19.76 -28.45
C THR A 4 20.79 -20.60 -27.19
N ALA A 5 21.74 -20.15 -26.36
CA ALA A 5 21.92 -20.68 -25.01
C ALA A 5 20.69 -20.31 -24.18
N HIS A 6 19.99 -21.32 -23.67
CA HIS A 6 19.01 -21.16 -22.60
C HIS A 6 19.78 -20.97 -21.30
N GLU A 7 19.75 -19.78 -20.73
CA GLU A 7 20.27 -19.52 -19.38
C GLU A 7 19.18 -19.93 -18.38
N GLU A 8 19.37 -21.09 -17.74
CA GLU A 8 18.53 -21.58 -16.64
C GLU A 8 18.78 -20.75 -15.39
N LEU A 9 17.89 -19.79 -15.11
CA LEU A 9 17.81 -19.13 -13.80
C LEU A 9 17.23 -20.12 -12.79
N THR A 10 18.10 -20.88 -12.14
CA THR A 10 17.76 -21.65 -10.94
C THR A 10 17.73 -20.70 -9.75
N LEU A 11 16.53 -20.43 -9.21
CA LEU A 11 16.35 -19.76 -7.93
C LEU A 11 16.99 -20.63 -6.83
N GLY A 12 18.19 -20.25 -6.41
CA GLY A 12 18.91 -20.90 -5.33
C GLY A 12 18.04 -20.88 -4.06
N HIS A 13 17.83 -22.05 -3.45
CA HIS A 13 17.16 -22.15 -2.16
C HIS A 13 17.95 -21.33 -1.14
N SER A 14 17.36 -20.22 -0.69
CA SER A 14 17.89 -19.41 0.41
C SER A 14 17.97 -20.29 1.67
N PRO A 15 19.05 -20.19 2.48
CA PRO A 15 19.13 -20.95 3.73
C PRO A 15 17.92 -20.64 4.60
N ALA A 16 17.34 -21.68 5.21
CA ALA A 16 16.15 -21.57 6.04
C ALA A 16 16.32 -20.43 7.06
N ARG A 17 15.56 -19.34 6.87
CA ARG A 17 15.48 -18.25 7.85
C ARG A 17 15.00 -18.86 9.16
N GLN A 18 15.64 -18.45 10.26
CA GLN A 18 15.22 -18.85 11.60
C GLN A 18 13.74 -18.48 11.77
N VAL A 19 12.92 -19.44 12.21
CA VAL A 19 11.51 -19.21 12.51
C VAL A 19 11.43 -18.16 13.62
N MET A 20 10.92 -16.99 13.28
CA MET A 20 10.74 -15.89 14.22
C MET A 20 9.34 -15.97 14.84
N THR A 21 9.28 -15.82 16.16
CA THR A 21 8.04 -15.61 16.88
C THR A 21 7.45 -14.23 16.56
N LEU A 22 6.14 -14.07 16.76
CA LEU A 22 5.47 -12.78 16.58
C LEU A 22 6.09 -11.67 17.46
N GLY A 23 6.54 -12.03 18.68
CA GLY A 23 7.26 -11.12 19.57
C GLY A 23 8.60 -10.65 19.01
N GLU A 24 9.37 -11.54 18.40
CA GLU A 24 10.66 -11.20 17.76
C GLU A 24 10.44 -10.33 16.51
N ILE A 25 9.44 -10.63 15.69
CA ILE A 25 9.07 -9.81 14.51
C ILE A 25 8.71 -8.40 14.98
N TRP A 26 7.81 -8.28 15.97
CA TRP A 26 7.37 -6.99 16.48
C TRP A 26 8.50 -6.20 17.14
N GLN A 27 9.38 -6.85 17.89
CA GLN A 27 10.55 -6.18 18.47
C GLN A 27 11.53 -5.70 17.40
N THR A 28 11.79 -6.51 16.38
CA THR A 28 12.65 -6.13 15.24
C THR A 28 12.11 -4.89 14.53
N LEU A 29 10.79 -4.80 14.34
CA LEU A 29 10.16 -3.63 13.75
C LEU A 29 10.33 -2.38 14.61
N LYS A 30 10.16 -2.50 15.93
CA LYS A 30 10.36 -1.38 16.86
C LYS A 30 11.80 -0.89 16.82
N ASP A 31 12.77 -1.81 16.80
CA ASP A 31 14.18 -1.47 16.76
C ASP A 31 14.57 -0.81 15.42
N TYR A 32 14.00 -1.28 14.31
CA TYR A 32 14.29 -0.74 12.97
C TYR A 32 13.69 0.66 12.76
N PHE A 33 12.40 0.82 13.02
CA PHE A 33 11.73 2.10 12.80
C PHE A 33 12.09 3.10 13.90
N GLY A 34 12.32 2.65 15.13
CA GLY A 34 12.52 3.53 16.27
C GLY A 34 11.31 4.42 16.55
N ASP A 35 11.46 5.27 17.55
CA ASP A 35 10.50 6.34 17.80
C ASP A 35 10.70 7.49 16.80
N GLY A 36 9.60 8.14 16.44
CA GLY A 36 9.66 9.46 15.80
C GLY A 36 9.63 10.58 16.83
N TYR A 37 9.02 11.71 16.47
CA TYR A 37 8.72 12.82 17.39
C TYR A 37 7.89 12.39 18.61
N ILE A 38 7.00 11.40 18.42
CA ILE A 38 6.14 10.87 19.48
C ILE A 38 6.88 9.71 20.15
N ARG A 39 7.16 9.84 21.43
CA ARG A 39 7.80 8.78 22.22
C ARG A 39 6.91 7.54 22.31
N ASN A 40 7.53 6.35 22.26
CA ASN A 40 6.85 5.05 22.24
C ASN A 40 5.88 4.88 21.06
N SER A 41 6.22 5.47 19.91
CA SER A 41 5.45 5.32 18.67
C SER A 41 5.92 4.18 17.80
N ALA A 42 7.13 3.64 18.05
CA ALA A 42 7.67 2.54 17.26
C ALA A 42 6.71 1.32 17.28
N PRO A 43 6.39 0.70 16.12
CA PRO A 43 6.99 0.90 14.80
C PRO A 43 6.18 1.79 13.83
N PHE A 44 5.18 2.53 14.32
CA PHE A 44 4.40 3.43 13.47
C PHE A 44 5.28 4.59 12.96
N ARG A 45 6.15 5.13 13.83
CA ARG A 45 7.11 6.24 13.64
C ARG A 45 6.51 7.50 13.00
N PHE A 46 6.78 8.65 13.63
CA PHE A 46 6.31 9.96 13.19
C PHE A 46 7.47 10.89 12.93
N ASN A 47 7.80 11.17 11.67
CA ASN A 47 8.67 12.30 11.35
C ASN A 47 7.83 13.56 11.05
N VAL A 48 6.50 13.49 10.96
CA VAL A 48 5.66 14.68 10.72
C VAL A 48 4.46 14.78 11.66
N HIS A 49 4.38 15.88 12.41
CA HIS A 49 3.16 16.28 13.14
C HIS A 49 2.19 16.99 12.20
N LEU A 50 1.29 16.23 11.57
CA LEU A 50 0.30 16.77 10.61
C LEU A 50 -0.56 17.91 11.19
N CYS A 51 -0.83 17.92 12.49
CA CYS A 51 -1.57 18.98 13.19
C CYS A 51 -0.81 20.33 13.29
N GLU A 52 0.51 20.30 13.14
CA GLU A 52 1.41 21.45 13.17
C GLU A 52 1.72 21.99 11.77
N THR A 53 1.29 21.27 10.72
CA THR A 53 1.46 21.73 9.34
C THR A 53 0.69 23.04 9.12
N HIS A 54 1.34 23.98 8.45
CA HIS A 54 0.79 25.29 8.13
C HIS A 54 0.43 25.38 6.65
N ARG A 55 -0.43 26.33 6.30
CA ARG A 55 -0.72 26.67 4.91
C ARG A 55 0.55 27.25 4.28
N VAL A 56 0.95 26.72 3.13
CA VAL A 56 2.08 27.25 2.36
C VAL A 56 1.57 28.42 1.51
N ALA A 57 2.20 29.59 1.66
CA ALA A 57 1.73 30.85 1.06
C ALA A 57 2.12 31.04 -0.41
N VAL A 58 3.11 30.29 -0.90
CA VAL A 58 3.63 30.40 -2.27
C VAL A 58 3.59 29.02 -2.91
N HIS A 59 2.72 28.87 -3.89
CA HIS A 59 2.71 27.71 -4.77
C HIS A 59 3.71 27.96 -5.91
N ASN A 60 4.56 26.99 -6.18
CA ASN A 60 5.44 26.99 -7.35
C ASN A 60 4.80 26.17 -8.49
N GLU A 61 5.51 26.01 -9.59
CA GLU A 61 5.05 25.23 -10.75
C GLU A 61 4.80 23.74 -10.43
N ASN A 62 5.11 23.28 -9.22
CA ASN A 62 4.89 21.88 -8.84
C ASN A 62 3.41 21.51 -8.69
N VAL A 63 2.50 22.49 -8.67
CA VAL A 63 1.05 22.27 -8.67
C VAL A 63 0.57 21.40 -9.83
N PHE A 64 1.33 21.36 -10.93
CA PHE A 64 0.99 20.58 -12.13
C PHE A 64 1.26 19.06 -11.98
N PHE A 65 1.92 18.62 -10.90
CA PHE A 65 2.19 17.19 -10.67
C PHE A 65 1.13 16.55 -9.78
N GLY A 66 0.08 15.99 -10.38
CA GLY A 66 -1.03 15.35 -9.66
C GLY A 66 -2.27 16.23 -9.54
N VAL A 67 -3.16 15.92 -8.60
CA VAL A 67 -4.40 16.67 -8.40
C VAL A 67 -4.28 17.53 -7.15
N HIS A 68 -4.24 18.85 -7.33
CA HIS A 68 -4.33 19.80 -6.23
C HIS A 68 -5.66 20.53 -6.26
N ILE A 69 -6.29 20.59 -5.09
CA ILE A 69 -7.51 21.35 -4.87
C ILE A 69 -7.20 22.23 -3.68
N ASP A 70 -7.12 23.54 -3.91
CA ASP A 70 -6.87 24.50 -2.84
C ASP A 70 -8.02 24.41 -1.84
N GLU A 71 -7.69 24.49 -0.56
CA GLU A 71 -8.66 24.49 0.54
C GLU A 71 -9.82 25.45 0.31
N ASP A 72 -9.54 26.68 -0.15
CA ASP A 72 -10.54 27.72 -0.39
C ASP A 72 -11.49 27.38 -1.55
N THR A 73 -11.08 26.44 -2.42
CA THR A 73 -11.86 26.00 -3.60
C THR A 73 -12.58 24.67 -3.39
N MET A 74 -12.24 23.90 -2.34
CA MET A 74 -12.93 22.62 -2.05
C MET A 74 -14.45 22.77 -1.92
N PRO A 75 -15.01 23.83 -1.30
CA PRO A 75 -16.47 24.01 -1.21
C PRO A 75 -17.18 24.17 -2.55
N LEU A 76 -16.45 24.48 -3.64
CA LEU A 76 -17.03 24.54 -4.99
C LEU A 76 -17.45 23.16 -5.50
N PHE A 77 -16.88 22.08 -4.95
CA PHE A 77 -17.18 20.72 -5.33
C PHE A 77 -18.11 20.10 -4.29
N GLY A 78 -19.33 19.73 -4.70
CA GLY A 78 -20.30 19.11 -3.79
C GLY A 78 -19.83 17.79 -3.14
N SER A 79 -18.87 17.11 -3.76
CA SER A 79 -18.23 15.90 -3.23
C SER A 79 -17.08 16.16 -2.26
N LEU A 80 -16.56 17.39 -2.20
CA LEU A 80 -15.52 17.80 -1.26
C LEU A 80 -16.13 18.65 -0.16
N GLY A 81 -16.77 19.78 -0.45
CA GLY A 81 -17.36 20.62 0.61
C GLY A 81 -16.31 21.27 1.51
N GLU A 82 -16.68 21.58 2.74
CA GLU A 82 -15.87 22.36 3.68
C GLU A 82 -14.73 21.55 4.32
N THR A 83 -13.74 22.29 4.85
CA THR A 83 -12.60 21.77 5.63
C THR A 83 -12.67 22.26 7.07
N VAL A 84 -12.16 21.45 8.01
CA VAL A 84 -12.02 21.83 9.42
C VAL A 84 -10.72 21.28 9.96
N LYS A 85 -10.01 22.07 10.77
CA LYS A 85 -8.78 21.58 11.40
C LYS A 85 -9.13 20.51 12.45
N PRO A 86 -8.60 19.28 12.36
CA PRO A 86 -8.80 18.26 13.38
C PRO A 86 -8.16 18.64 14.73
N PRO A 87 -8.70 18.17 15.86
CA PRO A 87 -7.99 18.21 17.13
C PRO A 87 -6.74 17.32 17.06
N CYS A 88 -5.64 17.76 17.67
CA CYS A 88 -4.44 16.94 17.75
C CYS A 88 -4.72 15.69 18.58
N THR A 89 -4.51 14.51 17.98
CA THR A 89 -4.67 13.21 18.64
C THR A 89 -3.43 12.33 18.50
N CYS A 90 -2.35 12.85 17.90
CA CYS A 90 -1.21 12.05 17.48
C CYS A 90 -0.59 11.22 18.62
N GLU A 91 -0.56 11.74 19.86
CA GLU A 91 -0.02 11.03 21.02
C GLU A 91 -0.77 9.71 21.34
N HIS A 92 -2.04 9.58 20.93
CA HIS A 92 -2.82 8.37 21.18
C HIS A 92 -2.31 7.15 20.40
N ILE A 93 -1.44 7.33 19.42
CA ILE A 93 -0.77 6.19 18.77
C ILE A 93 0.03 5.36 19.78
N ALA A 94 0.58 5.97 20.85
CA ALA A 94 1.28 5.22 21.89
C ALA A 94 0.35 4.23 22.58
N THR A 95 -0.94 4.60 22.75
CA THR A 95 -1.99 3.70 23.27
C THR A 95 -2.28 2.56 22.30
N VAL A 96 -2.40 2.85 21.00
CA VAL A 96 -2.61 1.83 19.94
C VAL A 96 -1.44 0.85 19.91
N ARG A 97 -0.21 1.38 19.92
CA ARG A 97 1.03 0.62 19.99
C ARG A 97 1.08 -0.26 21.24
N GLN A 98 0.71 0.26 22.40
CA GLN A 98 0.68 -0.50 23.65
C GLN A 98 -0.33 -1.64 23.59
N TYR A 99 -1.50 -1.39 23.00
CA TYR A 99 -2.53 -2.41 22.80
C TYR A 99 -2.02 -3.56 21.94
N ILE A 100 -1.34 -3.26 20.82
CA ILE A 100 -0.70 -4.29 19.98
C ILE A 100 0.39 -5.04 20.75
N ASP A 101 1.18 -4.34 21.57
CA ASP A 101 2.20 -4.95 22.45
C ASP A 101 1.60 -6.02 23.38
N ASP A 102 0.38 -5.80 23.87
CA ASP A 102 -0.34 -6.74 24.72
C ASP A 102 -0.95 -7.89 23.91
N LEU A 103 -1.47 -7.61 22.71
CA LEU A 103 -1.96 -8.63 21.78
C LEU A 103 -0.84 -9.58 21.34
N VAL A 104 0.36 -9.06 21.02
CA VAL A 104 1.53 -9.87 20.64
C VAL A 104 1.88 -10.91 21.72
N LYS A 105 1.59 -10.62 23.00
CA LYS A 105 1.89 -11.53 24.12
C LYS A 105 0.75 -12.49 24.43
N THR A 106 -0.48 -12.14 24.10
CA THR A 106 -1.69 -12.80 24.64
C THR A 106 -2.60 -13.42 23.58
N ALA A 107 -2.54 -12.95 22.34
CA ALA A 107 -3.40 -13.43 21.28
C ALA A 107 -3.07 -14.87 20.89
N SER A 108 -4.11 -15.69 20.74
CA SER A 108 -3.99 -16.97 20.04
C SER A 108 -3.84 -16.70 18.55
N ILE A 109 -2.83 -17.31 17.91
CA ILE A 109 -2.64 -17.20 16.47
C ILE A 109 -3.75 -17.99 15.75
N ASP A 110 -4.59 -17.27 15.01
CA ASP A 110 -5.46 -17.79 13.97
C ASP A 110 -4.68 -17.91 12.66
N ASP A 111 -4.56 -19.13 12.14
CA ASP A 111 -3.88 -19.49 10.89
C ASP A 111 -4.83 -19.99 9.79
N SER A 112 -6.12 -19.68 9.91
CA SER A 112 -7.17 -20.12 8.99
C SER A 112 -7.07 -19.52 7.57
N TYR A 113 -6.28 -18.46 7.39
CA TYR A 113 -6.24 -17.67 6.15
C TYR A 113 -7.62 -17.16 5.71
N GLY A 114 -8.46 -16.76 6.68
CA GLY A 114 -9.78 -16.18 6.40
C GLY A 114 -9.73 -15.03 5.38
N ILE A 115 -10.76 -14.94 4.54
CA ILE A 115 -10.88 -13.92 3.48
C ILE A 115 -11.75 -12.76 4.00
N PHE A 116 -11.19 -11.55 4.00
CA PHE A 116 -11.77 -10.32 4.57
C PHE A 116 -12.15 -9.26 3.51
N SER A 117 -11.94 -9.55 2.23
CA SER A 117 -12.27 -8.67 1.10
C SER A 117 -13.76 -8.31 0.98
N ARG A 118 -14.65 -9.15 1.55
CA ARG A 118 -16.12 -9.09 1.47
C ARG A 118 -16.69 -9.19 0.04
N LYS A 119 -15.98 -9.86 -0.89
CA LYS A 119 -16.38 -9.95 -2.31
C LYS A 119 -16.70 -11.37 -2.79
N ASN A 120 -16.91 -12.31 -1.85
CA ASN A 120 -17.31 -13.71 -2.08
C ASN A 120 -16.32 -14.54 -2.93
N GLU A 121 -15.03 -14.32 -2.74
CA GLU A 121 -13.97 -15.16 -3.30
C GLU A 121 -14.06 -16.59 -2.75
N ALA A 122 -13.82 -17.56 -3.62
CA ALA A 122 -13.91 -18.98 -3.28
C ALA A 122 -12.63 -19.51 -2.61
N SER A 123 -11.48 -18.85 -2.81
CA SER A 123 -10.21 -19.30 -2.25
C SER A 123 -9.17 -18.18 -2.07
N VAL A 124 -8.10 -18.52 -1.34
CA VAL A 124 -6.93 -17.65 -1.15
C VAL A 124 -6.22 -17.38 -2.48
N GLU A 125 -6.10 -18.38 -3.35
CA GLU A 125 -5.46 -18.25 -4.68
C GLU A 125 -6.23 -17.30 -5.60
N GLU A 126 -7.57 -17.39 -5.59
CA GLU A 126 -8.42 -16.45 -6.30
C GLU A 126 -8.22 -15.03 -5.75
N THR A 127 -8.17 -14.89 -4.42
CA THR A 127 -7.93 -13.60 -3.75
C THR A 127 -6.57 -13.01 -4.12
N CYS A 128 -5.50 -13.83 -4.15
CA CYS A 128 -4.17 -13.41 -4.60
C CYS A 128 -4.17 -12.95 -6.06
N SER A 129 -4.92 -13.62 -6.94
CA SER A 129 -5.04 -13.22 -8.35
C SER A 129 -5.71 -11.85 -8.49
N TYR A 130 -6.76 -11.58 -7.70
CA TYR A 130 -7.38 -10.26 -7.67
C TYR A 130 -6.48 -9.19 -7.04
N ALA A 131 -5.72 -9.52 -5.98
CA ALA A 131 -4.75 -8.60 -5.41
C ALA A 131 -3.67 -8.21 -6.43
N MET A 132 -3.22 -9.17 -7.25
CA MET A 132 -2.29 -8.88 -8.35
C MET A 132 -2.90 -8.00 -9.43
N ARG A 133 -4.16 -8.26 -9.84
CA ARG A 133 -4.89 -7.37 -10.75
C ARG A 133 -4.93 -5.95 -10.21
N ASP A 134 -5.37 -5.80 -8.97
CA ASP A 134 -5.55 -4.50 -8.31
C ASP A 134 -4.21 -3.75 -8.26
N SER A 135 -3.11 -4.48 -7.97
CA SER A 135 -1.74 -3.95 -7.93
C SER A 135 -1.22 -3.52 -9.30
N LEU A 136 -1.50 -4.28 -10.37
CA LEU A 136 -1.11 -3.91 -11.72
C LEU A 136 -1.91 -2.70 -12.23
N GLN A 137 -3.22 -2.66 -11.95
CA GLN A 137 -4.05 -1.49 -12.24
C GLN A 137 -3.50 -0.26 -11.50
N TRP A 138 -3.17 -0.41 -10.22
CA TRP A 138 -2.52 0.62 -9.42
C TRP A 138 -1.18 1.07 -10.02
N TRP A 139 -0.29 0.14 -10.37
CA TRP A 139 1.02 0.42 -10.98
C TRP A 139 0.93 1.29 -12.25
N VAL A 140 0.02 0.94 -13.15
CA VAL A 140 -0.19 1.62 -14.44
C VAL A 140 -0.53 3.10 -14.25
N HIS A 141 -1.21 3.46 -13.16
CA HIS A 141 -1.49 4.87 -12.84
C HIS A 141 -0.22 5.68 -12.52
N TRP A 142 0.86 5.02 -12.10
CA TRP A 142 2.12 5.62 -11.72
C TRP A 142 3.14 5.65 -12.85
N HIS A 143 3.24 4.57 -13.62
CA HIS A 143 4.29 4.33 -14.59
C HIS A 143 3.81 4.51 -16.04
N ASP A 144 3.31 5.71 -16.33
CA ASP A 144 2.95 6.19 -17.67
C ASP A 144 2.06 5.23 -18.48
N GLY A 145 1.17 4.51 -17.78
CA GLY A 145 0.26 3.57 -18.42
C GLY A 145 0.86 2.20 -18.74
N SER A 146 2.08 1.90 -18.28
CA SER A 146 2.84 0.71 -18.68
C SER A 146 3.06 -0.28 -17.54
N VAL A 147 3.11 -1.57 -17.90
CA VAL A 147 3.57 -2.68 -17.04
C VAL A 147 4.84 -3.22 -17.66
N ALA A 148 5.98 -2.67 -17.27
CA ALA A 148 7.27 -3.10 -17.80
C ALA A 148 7.74 -4.40 -17.12
N ARG A 149 8.30 -5.33 -17.91
CA ARG A 149 8.85 -6.58 -17.34
C ARG A 149 10.05 -6.37 -16.41
N THR A 150 10.71 -5.22 -16.52
CA THR A 150 11.83 -4.80 -15.66
C THR A 150 11.42 -4.46 -14.22
N ASP A 151 10.12 -4.41 -13.95
CA ASP A 151 9.54 -4.11 -12.63
C ASP A 151 8.77 -5.29 -12.04
N TYR A 152 9.07 -6.51 -12.51
CA TYR A 152 8.40 -7.75 -12.13
C TYR A 152 8.30 -7.95 -10.61
N TRP A 153 9.40 -7.84 -9.89
CA TRP A 153 9.48 -8.01 -8.45
C TRP A 153 8.88 -6.83 -7.69
N LYS A 154 8.96 -5.61 -8.24
CA LYS A 154 8.23 -4.44 -7.70
C LYS A 154 6.71 -4.64 -7.78
N HIS A 155 6.20 -5.21 -8.88
CA HIS A 155 4.78 -5.54 -8.99
C HIS A 155 4.37 -6.61 -7.98
N LEU A 156 5.17 -7.68 -7.83
CA LEU A 156 4.91 -8.73 -6.83
C LEU A 156 4.95 -8.19 -5.40
N TYR A 157 5.85 -7.26 -5.10
CA TYR A 157 5.92 -6.59 -3.79
C TYR A 157 4.60 -5.85 -3.46
N ILE A 158 4.06 -5.08 -4.41
CA ILE A 158 2.78 -4.40 -4.22
C ILE A 158 1.64 -5.41 -4.15
N GLY A 159 1.72 -6.49 -4.93
CA GLY A 159 0.78 -7.62 -4.92
C GLY A 159 0.66 -8.30 -3.57
N ILE A 160 1.78 -8.70 -2.97
CA ILE A 160 1.79 -9.36 -1.67
C ILE A 160 1.30 -8.42 -0.56
N ALA A 161 1.71 -7.14 -0.60
CA ALA A 161 1.19 -6.13 0.33
C ALA A 161 -0.34 -6.00 0.22
N THR A 162 -0.86 -5.83 -0.99
CA THR A 162 -2.30 -5.75 -1.27
C THR A 162 -3.05 -7.00 -0.81
N SER A 163 -2.45 -8.19 -0.91
CA SER A 163 -3.08 -9.44 -0.47
C SER A 163 -3.27 -9.50 1.04
N CYS A 164 -2.39 -8.86 1.81
CA CYS A 164 -2.49 -8.76 3.26
C CYS A 164 -3.67 -7.90 3.72
N ASP A 165 -4.29 -7.09 2.85
CA ASP A 165 -5.57 -6.40 3.13
C ASP A 165 -6.76 -7.37 3.02
N ASP A 166 -6.73 -8.28 2.05
CA ASP A 166 -7.85 -9.18 1.75
C ASP A 166 -7.79 -10.53 2.50
N ILE A 167 -6.61 -10.96 2.97
CA ILE A 167 -6.41 -12.28 3.60
C ILE A 167 -5.88 -12.09 5.03
N LEU A 168 -6.32 -12.94 5.96
CA LEU A 168 -5.74 -13.03 7.29
C LEU A 168 -4.44 -13.84 7.25
N VAL A 169 -3.32 -13.18 6.97
CA VAL A 169 -2.00 -13.82 6.91
C VAL A 169 -1.30 -13.69 8.27
N PRO A 170 -1.00 -14.79 8.98
CA PRO A 170 -0.20 -14.72 10.21
C PRO A 170 1.19 -14.12 9.91
N PRO A 171 1.69 -13.15 10.70
CA PRO A 171 2.97 -12.51 10.41
C PRO A 171 4.15 -13.49 10.34
N ALA A 172 4.16 -14.52 11.19
CA ALA A 172 5.17 -15.57 11.15
C ALA A 172 5.19 -16.30 9.80
N HIS A 173 4.01 -16.61 9.23
CA HIS A 173 3.88 -17.31 7.95
C HIS A 173 4.40 -16.49 6.78
N LEU A 174 4.30 -15.15 6.85
CA LEU A 174 4.89 -14.27 5.86
C LEU A 174 6.43 -14.29 5.95
N VAL A 175 6.97 -14.24 7.16
CA VAL A 175 8.42 -14.15 7.42
C VAL A 175 9.15 -15.47 7.14
N ASP A 176 8.57 -16.60 7.53
CA ASP A 176 9.17 -17.93 7.35
C ASP A 176 8.95 -18.54 5.96
N GLY A 177 8.08 -17.93 5.14
CA GLY A 177 7.77 -18.38 3.79
C GLY A 177 6.68 -19.44 3.67
N THR A 178 5.93 -19.70 4.74
CA THR A 178 4.73 -20.56 4.71
C THR A 178 3.64 -19.96 3.84
N TYR A 179 3.42 -18.65 3.93
CA TYR A 179 2.54 -17.93 3.01
C TYR A 179 3.24 -17.64 1.69
N ARG A 180 2.56 -17.94 0.59
CA ARG A 180 3.06 -17.74 -0.78
C ARG A 180 2.08 -16.94 -1.61
N PHE A 181 2.51 -15.79 -2.10
CA PHE A 181 1.75 -14.98 -3.04
C PHE A 181 2.10 -15.41 -4.47
N LEU A 182 1.13 -16.00 -5.18
CA LEU A 182 1.30 -16.54 -6.54
C LEU A 182 2.49 -17.52 -6.67
N GLY A 183 2.79 -18.27 -5.60
CA GLY A 183 3.89 -19.24 -5.53
C GLY A 183 5.18 -18.69 -4.92
N HIS A 184 5.32 -17.36 -4.78
CA HIS A 184 6.51 -16.70 -4.23
C HIS A 184 6.40 -16.47 -2.74
N THR A 185 7.48 -16.71 -2.00
CA THR A 185 7.59 -16.25 -0.60
C THR A 185 7.92 -14.76 -0.55
N ALA A 186 7.71 -14.12 0.61
CA ALA A 186 8.19 -12.75 0.80
C ALA A 186 9.71 -12.65 0.59
N SER A 187 10.49 -13.67 1.00
CA SER A 187 11.94 -13.70 0.82
C SER A 187 12.34 -13.76 -0.67
N ASP A 188 11.61 -14.51 -1.50
CA ASP A 188 11.84 -14.56 -2.95
C ASP A 188 11.63 -13.17 -3.57
N ILE A 189 10.56 -12.48 -3.18
CA ILE A 189 10.23 -11.13 -3.65
C ILE A 189 11.32 -10.13 -3.24
N ILE A 190 11.76 -10.16 -1.97
CA ILE A 190 12.82 -9.29 -1.45
C ILE A 190 14.15 -9.52 -2.19
N ALA A 191 14.54 -10.78 -2.42
CA ALA A 191 15.72 -11.11 -3.21
C ALA A 191 15.58 -10.66 -4.67
N GLY A 192 14.38 -10.79 -5.23
CA GLY A 192 14.03 -10.33 -6.55
C GLY A 192 14.18 -8.82 -6.74
N LEU A 193 13.80 -8.00 -5.76
CA LEU A 193 14.00 -6.55 -5.80
C LEU A 193 15.49 -6.18 -5.92
N LEU A 194 16.37 -6.88 -5.21
CA LEU A 194 17.82 -6.69 -5.35
C LEU A 194 18.29 -7.05 -6.77
N SER A 195 17.74 -8.11 -7.37
CA SER A 195 18.07 -8.52 -8.74
C SER A 195 17.61 -7.49 -9.80
N GLU A 196 16.60 -6.67 -9.47
CA GLU A 196 16.15 -5.53 -10.27
C GLU A 196 16.96 -4.25 -10.05
N GLY A 197 18.03 -4.31 -9.25
CA GLY A 197 18.89 -3.15 -8.98
C GLY A 197 18.28 -2.15 -8.00
N VAL A 198 17.29 -2.53 -7.21
CA VAL A 198 16.83 -1.72 -6.08
C VAL A 198 17.92 -1.70 -5.02
N ASP A 199 18.25 -0.51 -4.51
CA ASP A 199 19.26 -0.32 -3.48
C ASP A 199 18.96 -1.16 -2.22
N ALA A 200 20.00 -1.74 -1.61
CA ALA A 200 19.84 -2.64 -0.47
C ALA A 200 19.18 -2.00 0.74
N GLU A 201 19.43 -0.71 1.01
CA GLU A 201 18.79 0.02 2.10
C GLU A 201 17.29 0.21 1.81
N ASN A 202 16.94 0.50 0.55
CA ASN A 202 15.55 0.62 0.11
C ASN A 202 14.83 -0.73 0.17
N VAL A 203 15.48 -1.83 -0.24
CA VAL A 203 14.92 -3.18 -0.12
C VAL A 203 14.69 -3.53 1.35
N ARG A 204 15.63 -3.20 2.24
CA ARG A 204 15.46 -3.42 3.67
C ARG A 204 14.29 -2.60 4.22
N TYR A 205 14.16 -1.34 3.81
CA TYR A 205 13.02 -0.50 4.17
C TYR A 205 11.69 -1.12 3.74
N MET A 206 11.60 -1.54 2.47
CA MET A 206 10.43 -2.20 1.91
C MET A 206 10.07 -3.50 2.66
N GLU A 207 11.06 -4.32 3.01
CA GLU A 207 10.86 -5.52 3.83
C GLU A 207 10.24 -5.19 5.19
N MET A 208 10.78 -4.18 5.89
CA MET A 208 10.28 -3.76 7.20
C MET A 208 8.88 -3.15 7.13
N CYS A 209 8.56 -2.40 6.06
CA CYS A 209 7.20 -1.90 5.85
C CYS A 209 6.19 -3.04 5.62
N LEU A 210 6.57 -4.06 4.84
CA LEU A 210 5.72 -5.23 4.61
C LEU A 210 5.50 -6.04 5.89
N TRP A 211 6.53 -6.24 6.69
CA TRP A 211 6.41 -6.90 7.99
C TRP A 211 5.52 -6.09 8.95
N ARG A 212 5.68 -4.77 8.99
CA ARG A 212 4.82 -3.89 9.79
C ARG A 212 3.36 -3.99 9.38
N GLU A 213 3.06 -3.91 8.09
CA GLU A 213 1.71 -4.13 7.56
C GLU A 213 1.16 -5.47 8.02
N SER A 214 1.93 -6.56 7.85
CA SER A 214 1.46 -7.90 8.20
C SER A 214 0.99 -8.01 9.65
N VAL A 215 1.74 -7.43 10.60
CA VAL A 215 1.36 -7.45 12.02
C VAL A 215 0.14 -6.58 12.28
N VAL A 216 0.12 -5.36 11.74
CA VAL A 216 -0.95 -4.39 12.01
C VAL A 216 -2.28 -4.85 11.39
N GLN A 217 -2.27 -5.30 10.14
CA GLN A 217 -3.45 -5.85 9.45
C GLN A 217 -3.97 -7.12 10.12
N TYR A 218 -3.07 -8.01 10.54
CA TYR A 218 -3.47 -9.22 11.24
C TYR A 218 -4.28 -8.89 12.50
N PHE A 219 -3.77 -7.98 13.34
CA PHE A 219 -4.48 -7.57 14.55
C PHE A 219 -5.73 -6.74 14.31
N GLU A 220 -5.75 -5.89 13.27
CA GLU A 220 -6.98 -5.16 12.87
C GLU A 220 -8.13 -6.12 12.55
N LYS A 221 -7.82 -7.32 12.01
CA LYS A 221 -8.82 -8.32 11.63
C LYS A 221 -9.27 -9.21 12.78
N ILE A 222 -8.36 -9.64 13.65
CA ILE A 222 -8.68 -10.59 14.73
C ILE A 222 -9.17 -9.93 16.01
N ASP A 223 -8.88 -8.64 16.22
CA ASP A 223 -9.36 -7.90 17.38
C ASP A 223 -10.05 -6.58 16.99
N PRO A 224 -11.39 -6.59 16.87
CA PRO A 224 -12.17 -5.40 16.60
C PRO A 224 -11.96 -4.25 17.59
N LYS A 225 -11.49 -4.50 18.82
CA LYS A 225 -11.25 -3.44 19.81
C LYS A 225 -10.07 -2.54 19.44
N LEU A 226 -9.11 -3.05 18.66
CA LEU A 226 -8.04 -2.22 18.11
C LEU A 226 -8.65 -1.05 17.32
N ARG A 227 -9.78 -1.29 16.65
CA ARG A 227 -10.48 -0.27 15.89
C ARG A 227 -11.09 0.82 16.76
N ASP A 228 -11.69 0.46 17.89
CA ASP A 228 -12.31 1.41 18.82
C ASP A 228 -11.31 2.47 19.31
N LEU A 229 -10.02 2.10 19.39
CA LEU A 229 -8.95 3.04 19.73
C LEU A 229 -8.73 4.11 18.66
N LEU A 230 -9.04 3.81 17.39
CA LEU A 230 -8.79 4.68 16.23
C LEU A 230 -9.97 5.57 15.87
N LEU A 231 -11.21 5.13 16.15
CA LEU A 231 -12.42 5.86 15.79
C LEU A 231 -12.37 7.31 16.29
N GLU A 232 -12.85 8.22 15.43
CA GLU A 232 -12.94 9.67 15.64
C GLU A 232 -11.61 10.39 15.85
N LYS A 233 -10.47 9.73 15.60
CA LYS A 233 -9.13 10.31 15.76
C LYS A 233 -8.46 10.40 14.41
N THR A 234 -8.88 11.35 13.59
CA THR A 234 -8.52 11.44 12.16
C THR A 234 -7.00 11.36 11.91
N HIS A 235 -6.17 11.96 12.77
CA HIS A 235 -4.71 11.82 12.69
C HIS A 235 -4.23 10.38 12.91
N VAL A 236 -4.51 9.82 14.09
CA VAL A 236 -4.04 8.48 14.52
C VAL A 236 -4.56 7.40 13.59
N MET A 237 -5.82 7.54 13.20
CA MET A 237 -6.50 6.68 12.26
C MET A 237 -5.77 6.61 10.91
N SER A 238 -5.38 7.76 10.37
CA SER A 238 -4.68 7.82 9.11
C SER A 238 -3.23 7.33 9.20
N GLN A 239 -2.60 7.54 10.36
CA GLN A 239 -1.27 7.01 10.67
C GLN A 239 -1.26 5.49 10.78
N PHE A 240 -2.26 4.95 11.46
CA PHE A 240 -2.48 3.53 11.51
C PHE A 240 -2.67 2.95 10.10
N HIS A 241 -3.44 3.62 9.24
CA HIS A 241 -3.63 3.24 7.84
C HIS A 241 -2.37 3.30 6.98
N VAL A 242 -1.47 4.27 7.22
CA VAL A 242 -0.17 4.27 6.54
C VAL A 242 0.60 2.98 6.83
N ALA A 243 0.54 2.50 8.08
CA ALA A 243 1.18 1.25 8.49
C ALA A 243 0.41 0.00 8.02
N SER A 244 -0.92 0.00 8.08
CA SER A 244 -1.76 -1.16 7.75
C SER A 244 -2.00 -1.35 6.24
N ALA A 245 -1.73 -0.34 5.41
CA ALA A 245 -1.87 -0.45 3.95
C ALA A 245 -0.53 -0.39 3.20
N ASN A 246 0.60 -0.47 3.93
CA ASN A 246 1.97 -0.43 3.39
C ASN A 246 2.22 0.67 2.37
N THR A 247 1.60 1.84 2.58
CA THR A 247 1.68 2.95 1.62
C THR A 247 3.11 3.47 1.45
N LEU A 248 3.94 3.36 2.48
CA LEU A 248 5.36 3.69 2.44
C LEU A 248 6.19 2.71 1.61
N GLY A 249 5.97 1.40 1.77
CA GLY A 249 6.65 0.39 0.95
C GLY A 249 6.25 0.47 -0.51
N CYS A 250 4.97 0.72 -0.80
CA CYS A 250 4.47 0.93 -2.16
C CYS A 250 5.01 2.23 -2.78
N ALA A 251 5.20 3.29 -2.00
CA ALA A 251 5.88 4.50 -2.45
C ALA A 251 7.34 4.21 -2.82
N ALA A 252 8.07 3.49 -1.96
CA ALA A 252 9.44 3.05 -2.22
C ALA A 252 9.56 2.22 -3.50
N ALA A 253 8.65 1.26 -3.73
CA ALA A 253 8.59 0.47 -4.97
C ALA A 253 8.41 1.36 -6.21
N THR A 254 7.50 2.34 -6.12
CA THR A 254 7.19 3.28 -7.21
C THR A 254 8.38 4.18 -7.54
N LEU A 255 9.06 4.73 -6.52
CA LEU A 255 10.27 5.54 -6.70
C LEU A 255 11.41 4.69 -7.28
N ALA A 256 11.58 3.46 -6.81
CA ALA A 256 12.56 2.52 -7.34
C ALA A 256 12.32 2.21 -8.82
N GLY A 257 11.07 2.00 -9.25
CA GLY A 257 10.71 1.83 -10.68
C GLY A 257 11.01 3.06 -11.54
N ARG A 258 11.19 4.24 -10.92
CA ARG A 258 11.65 5.47 -11.59
C ARG A 258 13.15 5.75 -11.40
N SER A 259 13.88 4.83 -10.76
CA SER A 259 15.30 5.00 -10.38
C SER A 259 15.53 6.26 -9.52
N VAL A 260 14.57 6.59 -8.65
CA VAL A 260 14.63 7.73 -7.74
C VAL A 260 15.07 7.26 -6.36
N LYS A 261 16.09 7.92 -5.81
CA LYS A 261 16.54 7.69 -4.43
C LYS A 261 15.66 8.45 -3.44
N PHE A 262 15.51 7.90 -2.24
CA PHE A 262 14.76 8.49 -1.14
C PHE A 262 15.48 8.19 0.19
N GLY A 263 15.17 8.94 1.24
CA GLY A 263 15.88 8.91 2.53
C GLY A 263 15.50 7.75 3.49
N GLY A 264 14.82 6.71 2.99
CA GLY A 264 14.38 5.59 3.82
C GLY A 264 13.44 6.01 4.95
N VAL A 265 13.81 5.66 6.19
CA VAL A 265 12.97 5.86 7.39
C VAL A 265 12.83 7.33 7.79
N GLU A 266 13.78 8.19 7.39
CA GLU A 266 13.83 9.61 7.78
C GLU A 266 13.21 10.54 6.72
N ASP A 267 12.69 9.98 5.61
CA ASP A 267 12.15 10.76 4.51
C ASP A 267 10.74 11.32 4.84
N GLU A 268 10.71 12.53 5.40
CA GLU A 268 9.47 13.26 5.72
C GLU A 268 8.59 13.48 4.48
N GLY A 269 9.17 13.68 3.31
CA GLY A 269 8.45 13.83 2.05
C GLY A 269 7.68 12.56 1.69
N MET A 270 8.32 11.40 1.82
CA MET A 270 7.70 10.11 1.57
C MET A 270 6.61 9.80 2.62
N GLU A 271 6.84 10.16 3.88
CA GLU A 271 5.81 10.07 4.93
C GLU A 271 4.58 10.94 4.61
N MET A 272 4.79 12.21 4.22
CA MET A 272 3.70 13.08 3.77
C MET A 272 2.98 12.51 2.55
N ALA A 273 3.70 11.96 1.58
CA ALA A 273 3.09 11.37 0.40
C ALA A 273 2.23 10.14 0.74
N ALA A 274 2.68 9.30 1.68
CA ALA A 274 1.93 8.17 2.19
C ALA A 274 0.64 8.62 2.88
N TYR A 275 0.68 9.63 3.76
CA TYR A 275 -0.53 10.23 4.34
C TYR A 275 -1.47 10.77 3.28
N GLY A 276 -0.93 11.53 2.32
CA GLY A 276 -1.70 12.07 1.21
C GLY A 276 -2.44 10.98 0.44
N ASN A 277 -1.78 9.85 0.17
CA ASN A 277 -2.37 8.72 -0.53
C ASN A 277 -3.56 8.10 0.24
N CYS A 278 -3.42 7.94 1.57
CA CYS A 278 -4.52 7.51 2.43
C CYS A 278 -5.67 8.53 2.43
N PHE A 279 -5.37 9.82 2.53
CA PHE A 279 -6.39 10.88 2.55
C PHE A 279 -7.15 10.97 1.25
N SER A 280 -6.45 11.01 0.12
CA SER A 280 -7.07 11.04 -1.20
C SER A 280 -7.93 9.79 -1.43
N MET A 281 -7.53 8.64 -0.88
CA MET A 281 -8.30 7.41 -0.98
C MET A 281 -9.60 7.50 -0.17
N GLY A 282 -9.53 7.97 1.08
CA GLY A 282 -10.72 8.20 1.90
C GLY A 282 -11.67 9.20 1.25
N ILE A 283 -11.16 10.35 0.79
CA ILE A 283 -11.95 11.39 0.11
C ILE A 283 -12.66 10.82 -1.14
N ALA A 284 -11.94 10.07 -1.97
CA ALA A 284 -12.51 9.51 -3.19
C ALA A 284 -13.56 8.43 -2.91
N LYS A 285 -13.32 7.57 -1.92
CA LYS A 285 -14.29 6.56 -1.49
C LYS A 285 -15.56 7.18 -0.91
N GLU A 286 -15.43 8.27 -0.15
CA GLU A 286 -16.56 9.04 0.38
C GLU A 286 -17.38 9.68 -0.73
N ALA A 287 -16.71 10.34 -1.66
CA ALA A 287 -17.34 10.97 -2.81
C ALA A 287 -18.16 9.98 -3.66
N LEU A 288 -17.72 8.72 -3.72
CA LEU A 288 -18.38 7.65 -4.47
C LEU A 288 -19.32 6.79 -3.61
N GLY A 289 -19.47 7.11 -2.32
CA GLY A 289 -20.33 6.36 -1.39
C GLY A 289 -19.82 4.96 -1.03
N ILE A 290 -18.60 4.59 -1.44
CA ILE A 290 -17.98 3.28 -1.16
C ILE A 290 -17.72 3.10 0.33
N ALA A 291 -17.26 4.18 0.98
CA ALA A 291 -16.86 4.13 2.38
C ALA A 291 -18.06 4.03 3.34
N GLN A 292 -19.29 4.34 2.89
CA GLN A 292 -20.46 4.44 3.76
C GLN A 292 -20.75 3.11 4.47
N GLY A 293 -20.68 3.14 5.82
CA GLY A 293 -20.86 1.95 6.64
C GLY A 293 -19.65 1.01 6.71
N GLU A 294 -18.53 1.34 6.06
CA GLU A 294 -17.27 0.60 6.21
C GLU A 294 -16.59 1.04 7.51
N PRO A 295 -16.47 0.15 8.52
CA PRO A 295 -16.02 0.53 9.86
C PRO A 295 -14.53 0.84 9.91
N THR A 296 -13.76 0.42 8.89
CA THR A 296 -12.31 0.57 8.79
C THR A 296 -11.89 1.91 8.16
N GLU A 297 -12.81 2.71 7.62
CA GLU A 297 -12.48 3.96 6.91
C GLU A 297 -12.10 5.11 7.86
N PRO A 298 -11.25 6.07 7.45
CA PRO A 298 -10.85 7.20 8.30
C PRO A 298 -12.00 8.09 8.80
N THR A 299 -13.13 8.01 8.13
CA THR A 299 -14.38 8.76 8.38
C THR A 299 -15.40 7.95 9.18
N ALA A 300 -15.04 6.75 9.65
CA ALA A 300 -15.89 5.96 10.52
C ALA A 300 -15.95 6.58 11.93
N GLY A 301 -17.17 6.78 12.44
CA GLY A 301 -17.44 7.43 13.73
C GLY A 301 -18.85 8.02 13.77
N TRP A 302 -19.19 8.69 14.89
CA TRP A 302 -20.53 9.30 15.04
C TRP A 302 -20.75 10.53 14.14
N ASP A 303 -19.73 11.39 13.95
CA ASP A 303 -19.81 12.56 13.06
C ASP A 303 -19.00 12.37 11.78
N ARG A 304 -19.55 11.58 10.86
CA ARG A 304 -18.93 11.34 9.56
C ARG A 304 -18.69 12.62 8.76
N ASN A 305 -19.53 13.65 8.92
CA ASN A 305 -19.39 14.90 8.17
C ASN A 305 -18.19 15.71 8.68
N GLN A 306 -18.03 15.80 10.01
CA GLN A 306 -16.87 16.43 10.62
C GLN A 306 -15.57 15.69 10.24
N LEU A 307 -15.54 14.36 10.38
CA LEU A 307 -14.34 13.56 10.05
C LEU A 307 -13.94 13.71 8.58
N ASN A 308 -14.92 13.82 7.69
CA ASN A 308 -14.70 14.13 6.28
C ASN A 308 -14.06 15.51 6.08
N ALA A 309 -14.54 16.54 6.80
CA ALA A 309 -13.97 17.89 6.73
C ALA A 309 -12.53 17.94 7.28
N GLU A 310 -12.25 17.17 8.33
CA GLU A 310 -10.92 16.98 8.89
C GLU A 310 -9.96 16.30 7.91
N LEU A 311 -10.43 15.25 7.24
CA LEU A 311 -9.64 14.52 6.24
C LEU A 311 -9.21 15.43 5.08
N ARG A 312 -10.14 16.26 4.58
CA ARG A 312 -9.87 17.24 3.52
C ARG A 312 -8.91 18.34 3.96
N TRP A 313 -9.03 18.80 5.20
CA TRP A 313 -8.09 19.76 5.78
C TRP A 313 -6.65 19.20 5.79
N MET A 314 -6.48 17.96 6.27
CA MET A 314 -5.17 17.31 6.30
C MET A 314 -4.60 17.09 4.89
N TYR A 315 -5.45 16.66 3.94
CA TYR A 315 -5.06 16.54 2.54
C TYR A 315 -4.51 17.85 1.98
N ALA A 316 -5.23 18.96 2.15
CA ALA A 316 -4.81 20.28 1.66
C ALA A 316 -3.43 20.68 2.21
N ARG A 317 -3.18 20.42 3.50
CA ARG A 317 -1.90 20.72 4.15
C ARG A 317 -0.76 19.86 3.65
N VAL A 318 -0.95 18.54 3.56
CA VAL A 318 0.04 17.61 3.01
C VAL A 318 0.43 18.02 1.60
N MET A 319 -0.55 18.33 0.75
CA MET A 319 -0.28 18.75 -0.64
C MET A 319 0.52 20.06 -0.67
N GLY A 320 0.15 21.05 0.14
CA GLY A 320 0.90 22.30 0.22
C GLY A 320 2.34 22.12 0.70
N GLN A 321 2.59 21.26 1.68
CA GLN A 321 3.94 20.98 2.17
C GLN A 321 4.77 20.21 1.13
N LEU A 322 4.17 19.23 0.45
CA LEU A 322 4.81 18.51 -0.65
C LEU A 322 5.25 19.42 -1.80
N ASP A 323 4.59 20.56 -2.03
CA ASP A 323 5.00 21.53 -3.06
C ASP A 323 6.41 22.10 -2.83
N THR A 324 6.91 22.03 -1.60
CA THR A 324 8.24 22.51 -1.21
C THR A 324 9.32 21.43 -1.27
N HIS A 325 8.95 20.17 -1.50
CA HIS A 325 9.88 19.04 -1.46
C HIS A 325 10.62 18.85 -2.78
N GLU A 326 11.89 18.42 -2.75
CA GLU A 326 12.70 18.24 -3.96
C GLU A 326 12.16 17.13 -4.90
N LEU A 327 11.55 16.10 -4.32
CA LEU A 327 10.94 14.97 -5.06
C LEU A 327 9.46 15.17 -5.39
N VAL A 328 8.93 16.39 -5.26
CA VAL A 328 7.51 16.75 -5.44
C VAL A 328 6.86 16.15 -6.69
N LYS A 329 7.55 16.12 -7.83
CA LYS A 329 6.99 15.59 -9.09
C LYS A 329 6.55 14.12 -8.98
N TYR A 330 7.18 13.36 -8.09
CA TYR A 330 6.82 11.97 -7.79
C TYR A 330 5.89 11.89 -6.58
N LEU A 331 6.27 12.56 -5.48
CA LEU A 331 5.58 12.44 -4.20
C LEU A 331 4.19 13.08 -4.20
N ARG A 332 3.99 14.19 -4.92
CA ARG A 332 2.68 14.85 -5.06
C ARG A 332 1.72 14.06 -5.94
N ARG A 333 2.25 13.49 -7.04
CA ARG A 333 1.52 12.51 -7.83
C ARG A 333 1.13 11.35 -6.91
N TYR A 334 2.07 10.88 -6.08
CA TYR A 334 1.85 9.80 -5.10
C TYR A 334 0.70 10.08 -4.12
N ALA A 335 0.76 11.25 -3.50
CA ALA A 335 -0.22 11.69 -2.53
C ALA A 335 -1.63 11.83 -3.11
N SER A 336 -1.78 12.33 -4.33
CA SER A 336 -3.09 12.67 -4.90
C SER A 336 -3.76 11.54 -5.68
N SER A 337 -3.08 10.43 -5.92
CA SER A 337 -3.52 9.51 -6.96
C SER A 337 -4.83 8.80 -6.71
N SER A 338 -5.13 8.56 -5.44
CA SER A 338 -6.31 7.82 -5.06
C SER A 338 -7.59 8.57 -5.46
N LEU A 339 -7.52 9.88 -5.71
CA LEU A 339 -8.64 10.68 -6.25
C LEU A 339 -9.12 10.20 -7.62
N TYR A 340 -8.23 9.71 -8.48
CA TYR A 340 -8.61 9.15 -9.78
C TYR A 340 -8.62 7.61 -9.78
N PHE A 341 -7.69 6.99 -9.05
CA PHE A 341 -7.57 5.53 -8.97
C PHE A 341 -8.85 4.87 -8.43
N VAL A 342 -9.49 5.44 -7.40
CA VAL A 342 -10.67 4.82 -6.79
C VAL A 342 -11.84 4.71 -7.77
N GLY A 343 -12.00 5.68 -8.68
CA GLY A 343 -13.06 5.63 -9.70
C GLY A 343 -12.75 4.70 -10.88
N LEU A 344 -11.48 4.41 -11.14
CA LEU A 344 -11.03 3.63 -12.29
C LEU A 344 -10.76 2.15 -11.96
N ASN A 345 -10.41 1.85 -10.71
CA ASN A 345 -10.01 0.51 -10.31
C ASN A 345 -11.22 -0.40 -10.07
N ASP A 346 -11.15 -1.62 -10.61
CA ASP A 346 -12.24 -2.59 -10.51
C ASP A 346 -12.57 -2.94 -9.06
N ARG A 347 -11.57 -2.96 -8.16
CA ARG A 347 -11.72 -3.27 -6.73
C ARG A 347 -12.85 -2.49 -6.06
N TYR A 348 -12.95 -1.20 -6.36
CA TYR A 348 -13.91 -0.32 -5.68
C TYR A 348 -15.28 -0.38 -6.32
N LEU A 349 -15.34 -0.53 -7.65
CA LEU A 349 -16.58 -0.79 -8.37
C LEU A 349 -17.20 -2.13 -7.92
N GLU A 350 -16.38 -3.12 -7.59
CA GLU A 350 -16.79 -4.40 -6.99
C GLU A 350 -17.31 -4.23 -5.56
N ARG A 351 -16.64 -3.40 -4.74
CA ARG A 351 -17.11 -3.08 -3.38
C ARG A 351 -18.50 -2.43 -3.41
N MET A 352 -18.73 -1.46 -4.30
CA MET A 352 -20.06 -0.85 -4.47
C MET A 352 -21.15 -1.86 -4.83
N GLN A 353 -20.79 -2.95 -5.53
CA GLN A 353 -21.72 -3.97 -5.99
C GLN A 353 -21.83 -5.17 -5.03
N GLY A 354 -21.00 -5.24 -3.99
CA GLY A 354 -20.92 -6.37 -3.06
C GLY A 354 -20.52 -7.70 -3.73
N ARG A 355 -19.87 -7.65 -4.90
CA ARG A 355 -19.48 -8.84 -5.66
C ARG A 355 -18.28 -8.57 -6.57
N ARG A 356 -17.43 -9.57 -6.79
CA ARG A 356 -16.40 -9.50 -7.84
C ARG A 356 -17.05 -9.32 -9.22
N ARG A 357 -16.42 -8.52 -10.08
CA ARG A 357 -16.79 -8.44 -11.49
C ARG A 357 -16.39 -9.76 -12.14
N ARG A 358 -17.24 -10.26 -13.04
CA ARG A 358 -17.01 -11.55 -13.71
C ARG A 358 -15.69 -11.48 -14.48
N MET A 359 -14.76 -12.36 -14.09
CA MET A 359 -13.47 -12.70 -14.70
C MET A 359 -12.59 -11.52 -15.13
N LEU A 360 -11.33 -11.57 -14.69
CA LEU A 360 -10.19 -10.92 -15.34
C LEU A 360 -10.33 -11.08 -16.87
N THR A 361 -10.15 -10.00 -17.64
CA THR A 361 -10.11 -10.11 -19.11
C THR A 361 -9.06 -11.18 -19.49
N PRO A 362 -9.21 -11.90 -20.61
CA PRO A 362 -8.23 -12.91 -21.00
C PRO A 362 -6.78 -12.38 -21.01
N GLN A 363 -6.61 -11.10 -21.39
CA GLN A 363 -5.32 -10.41 -21.33
C GLN A 363 -4.80 -10.26 -19.90
N MET A 364 -5.66 -9.85 -18.96
CA MET A 364 -5.29 -9.73 -17.55
C MET A 364 -5.00 -11.10 -16.91
N GLN A 365 -5.75 -12.14 -17.28
CA GLN A 365 -5.48 -13.52 -16.84
C GLN A 365 -4.12 -14.00 -17.30
N ALA A 366 -3.81 -13.83 -18.58
CA ALA A 366 -2.50 -14.20 -19.14
C ALA A 366 -1.37 -13.40 -18.49
N LEU A 367 -1.59 -12.12 -18.21
CA LEU A 367 -0.63 -11.28 -17.51
C LEU A 367 -0.38 -11.77 -16.08
N ILE A 368 -1.43 -12.04 -15.29
CA ILE A 368 -1.29 -12.57 -13.93
C ILE A 368 -0.63 -13.95 -13.93
N ALA A 369 -0.98 -14.82 -14.89
CA ALA A 369 -0.34 -16.12 -15.02
C ALA A 369 1.18 -16.02 -15.22
N SER A 370 1.67 -14.94 -15.86
CA SER A 370 3.12 -14.70 -15.99
C SER A 370 3.84 -14.37 -14.68
N TYR A 371 3.09 -14.04 -13.63
CA TYR A 371 3.60 -13.85 -12.26
C TYR A 371 3.52 -15.12 -11.42
N THR A 372 2.76 -16.12 -11.85
CA THR A 372 2.52 -17.35 -11.08
C THR A 372 3.64 -18.35 -11.30
N VAL A 373 4.13 -18.91 -10.19
CA VAL A 373 5.04 -20.06 -10.20
C VAL A 373 4.27 -21.29 -9.71
N GLY A 374 4.29 -22.36 -10.51
CA GLY A 374 3.62 -23.61 -10.11
C GLY A 374 4.27 -24.24 -8.87
N PRO A 375 3.64 -25.26 -8.25
CA PRO A 375 4.16 -25.93 -7.05
C PRO A 375 5.57 -26.53 -7.18
N SER A 376 6.05 -26.68 -8.43
CA SER A 376 7.39 -27.16 -8.78
C SER A 376 8.48 -26.08 -8.78
N GLY A 377 8.16 -24.82 -8.46
CA GLY A 377 9.11 -23.71 -8.51
C GLY A 377 9.45 -23.22 -9.93
N ARG A 378 8.70 -23.65 -10.95
CA ARG A 378 8.88 -23.23 -12.34
C ARG A 378 7.90 -22.12 -12.72
N LEU A 379 8.43 -21.02 -13.27
CA LEU A 379 7.65 -19.99 -13.96
C LEU A 379 6.90 -20.65 -15.13
N GLU A 380 5.57 -20.61 -15.10
CA GLU A 380 4.77 -20.93 -16.29
C GLU A 380 4.84 -19.74 -17.25
N VAL A 381 5.93 -19.65 -18.01
CA VAL A 381 6.05 -18.64 -19.06
C VAL A 381 5.08 -18.99 -20.18
N ASN A 382 3.85 -18.50 -20.09
CA ASN A 382 2.96 -18.41 -21.24
C ASN A 382 3.50 -17.31 -22.16
N VAL A 383 4.19 -17.74 -23.21
CA VAL A 383 4.66 -16.86 -24.27
C VAL A 383 3.44 -16.30 -25.00
N VAL A 384 2.96 -15.13 -24.56
CA VAL A 384 2.13 -14.29 -25.42
C VAL A 384 3.06 -13.67 -26.45
N GLN A 385 3.20 -14.32 -27.60
CA GLN A 385 3.76 -13.68 -28.78
C GLN A 385 2.82 -12.53 -29.15
N GLN A 386 3.20 -11.30 -28.84
CA GLN A 386 2.70 -10.16 -29.61
C GLN A 386 3.36 -10.26 -30.98
N GLU A 387 2.65 -10.88 -31.94
CA GLU A 387 2.95 -10.69 -33.35
C GLU A 387 2.78 -9.19 -33.63
N ALA A 388 3.92 -8.49 -33.76
CA ALA A 388 3.95 -7.20 -34.41
C ALA A 388 3.53 -7.44 -35.87
N THR A 389 2.28 -7.13 -36.19
CA THR A 389 1.83 -7.08 -37.58
C THR A 389 2.56 -5.93 -38.26
N GLU A 390 3.50 -6.27 -39.15
CA GLU A 390 4.02 -5.38 -40.18
C GLU A 390 2.87 -4.96 -41.10
N GLN A 391 2.13 -3.90 -40.74
CA GLN A 391 1.21 -3.24 -41.66
C GLN A 391 1.31 -1.71 -41.73
N ASP A 392 2.25 -1.08 -41.00
CA ASP A 392 2.48 0.37 -41.08
C ASP A 392 3.74 0.76 -41.90
N LYS A 393 3.99 0.06 -43.00
CA LYS A 393 4.95 0.51 -44.04
C LYS A 393 4.35 0.70 -45.43
N ALA A 394 3.03 0.81 -45.54
CA ALA A 394 2.39 1.21 -46.79
C ALA A 394 1.02 1.89 -46.55
N CYS A 395 1.03 3.17 -46.14
CA CYS A 395 0.10 4.19 -46.61
C CYS A 395 0.67 5.58 -46.34
#